data_AF-A0A2R7S640-F1
#
_entry.id   AF-A0A2R7S640-F1
#
_cell.length_a   1.000
_cell.length_b   1.000
_cell.length_c   1.000
_cell.angle_alpha   90.00
_cell.angle_beta   90.00
_cell.angle_gamma   90.00
#
_symmetry.space_group_name_H-M   'P 1'
#
loop_
_entity.id
_entity.type
_entity.pdbx_description
1 polymer ?
#
loop_
_entity_poly.entity_id
_entity_poly.type
_entity_poly.pdbx_seq_one_letter_code
_entity_poly.pdbx_strand_id
1 'polypeptide(L)'
;MRGQIMVMNPVNGLIPYLVRNAEMLGLLSQHKEMQSIPELEELARSDGELGRYFTPAIEQRIMQSMQTPMRPQLCFSAVQLKGIVEKVRNRILEWALDLEGRGVLGEGMTFTQQEKQTVQEQHYHFGNVSGSQIQISSNGSTQTQANTTGTDLEALRGLVEALGTALDRGTVQGEAADELRAELATLRAQAASPKPKWEIIKATARTIKTVAEGAAGNILGELAKPHVQTLLALAAGAAGG
;
A
#
# COMPACT_ATOMS: atom_id res chain seq x y z
N MET A 1 2.78 -17.33 -17.34
CA MET A 1 3.00 -17.46 -18.80
C MET A 1 3.77 -18.73 -19.09
N ARG A 2 3.60 -19.33 -20.28
CA ARG A 2 4.41 -20.49 -20.71
C ARG A 2 5.36 -20.04 -21.82
N GLY A 3 6.65 -20.33 -21.67
CA GLY A 3 7.67 -20.07 -22.68
C GLY A 3 8.14 -21.35 -23.37
N GLN A 4 8.81 -21.19 -24.50
CA GLN A 4 9.48 -22.27 -25.21
C GLN A 4 10.96 -22.33 -24.80
N ILE A 5 11.45 -23.52 -24.48
CA ILE A 5 12.85 -23.70 -24.11
C ILE A 5 13.67 -23.80 -25.39
N MET A 6 14.60 -22.88 -25.54
CA MET A 6 15.54 -22.77 -26.65
C MET A 6 16.96 -22.89 -26.11
N VAL A 7 17.92 -23.20 -26.97
CA VAL A 7 19.36 -23.17 -26.65
C VAL A 7 20.09 -22.36 -27.69
N MET A 8 21.11 -21.62 -27.25
CA MET A 8 21.95 -20.82 -28.14
C MET A 8 22.98 -21.70 -28.84
N ASN A 9 22.75 -21.99 -30.11
CA ASN A 9 23.71 -22.66 -30.97
C ASN A 9 24.66 -21.61 -31.59
N PRO A 10 26.00 -21.78 -31.49
CA PRO A 10 26.96 -20.82 -32.03
C PRO A 10 26.86 -20.56 -33.54
N VAL A 11 26.30 -21.50 -34.30
CA VAL A 11 26.21 -21.44 -35.77
C VAL A 11 24.79 -21.07 -36.22
N ASN A 12 23.77 -21.68 -35.61
CA ASN A 12 22.38 -21.57 -36.06
C ASN A 12 21.54 -20.58 -35.24
N GLY A 13 22.10 -19.96 -34.21
CA GLY A 13 21.35 -19.11 -33.28
C GLY A 13 20.44 -19.92 -32.36
N LEU A 14 19.29 -19.37 -32.00
CA LEU A 14 18.35 -20.02 -31.08
C LEU A 14 17.67 -21.21 -31.76
N ILE A 15 17.86 -22.40 -31.18
CA ILE A 15 17.21 -23.64 -31.64
C ILE A 15 16.35 -24.26 -30.52
N PRO A 16 15.23 -24.92 -30.85
CA PRO A 16 14.40 -25.58 -29.84
C PRO A 16 15.13 -26.67 -29.07
N TYR A 17 14.94 -26.71 -27.75
CA TYR A 17 15.45 -27.77 -26.89
C TYR A 17 14.34 -28.72 -26.46
N LEU A 18 14.46 -29.99 -26.82
CA LEU A 18 13.50 -31.02 -26.46
C LEU A 18 13.78 -31.58 -25.06
N VAL A 19 12.94 -31.21 -24.09
CA VAL A 19 12.95 -31.82 -22.76
C VAL A 19 12.16 -33.13 -22.80
N ARG A 20 12.84 -34.26 -22.59
CA ARG A 20 12.22 -35.61 -22.67
C ARG A 20 11.26 -35.91 -21.52
N ASN A 21 11.49 -35.32 -20.34
CA ASN A 21 10.64 -35.51 -19.18
C ASN A 21 9.52 -34.46 -19.16
N ALA A 22 8.26 -34.90 -19.26
CA ALA A 22 7.09 -34.04 -19.32
C ALA A 22 6.86 -33.19 -18.05
N GLU A 23 7.19 -33.74 -16.87
CA GLU A 23 7.09 -33.02 -15.60
C GLU A 23 8.12 -31.88 -15.54
N MET A 24 9.37 -32.18 -15.91
CA MET A 24 10.43 -31.17 -16.00
C MET A 24 10.11 -30.10 -17.05
N LEU A 25 9.56 -30.49 -18.19
CA LEU A 25 9.11 -29.53 -19.22
C LEU A 25 8.08 -28.57 -18.63
N GLY A 26 7.08 -29.10 -17.90
CA GLY A 26 6.05 -28.30 -17.24
C GLY A 26 6.61 -27.28 -16.24
N LEU A 27 7.62 -27.65 -15.46
CA LEU A 27 8.28 -26.77 -14.50
C LEU A 27 9.15 -25.71 -15.18
N LEU A 28 9.99 -26.12 -16.14
CA LEU A 28 10.93 -25.22 -16.82
C LEU A 28 10.25 -24.24 -17.78
N SER A 29 9.09 -24.62 -18.32
CA SER A 29 8.35 -23.76 -19.26
C SER A 29 7.50 -22.70 -18.55
N GLN A 30 7.29 -22.82 -17.23
CA GLN A 30 6.48 -21.88 -16.47
C GLN A 30 7.28 -20.65 -16.06
N HIS A 31 6.71 -19.48 -16.34
CA HIS A 31 7.26 -18.19 -15.94
C HIS A 31 6.19 -17.33 -15.28
N LYS A 32 6.52 -16.77 -14.12
CA LYS A 32 5.72 -15.75 -13.45
C LYS A 32 6.27 -14.39 -13.83
N GLU A 33 5.47 -13.60 -14.53
CA GLU A 33 5.84 -12.24 -14.86
C GLU A 33 5.64 -11.32 -13.66
N MET A 34 6.63 -10.48 -13.39
CA MET A 34 6.67 -9.54 -12.26
C MET A 34 7.08 -8.13 -12.68
N GLN A 35 7.39 -7.92 -13.96
CA GLN A 35 7.65 -6.62 -14.54
C GLN A 35 6.39 -5.74 -14.57
N SER A 36 6.62 -4.43 -14.61
CA SER A 36 5.55 -3.43 -14.68
C SER A 36 4.84 -3.45 -16.04
N ILE A 37 3.58 -3.01 -16.08
CA ILE A 37 2.82 -2.92 -17.36
C ILE A 37 3.55 -2.05 -18.40
N PRO A 38 4.10 -0.86 -18.05
CA PRO A 38 4.87 -0.08 -19.01
C PRO A 38 6.09 -0.81 -19.59
N GLU A 39 6.81 -1.59 -18.76
CA GLU A 39 7.93 -2.41 -19.25
C GLU A 39 7.46 -3.48 -20.23
N LEU A 40 6.35 -4.15 -19.92
CA LEU A 40 5.77 -5.17 -20.81
C LEU A 40 5.28 -4.57 -22.13
N GLU A 41 4.72 -3.36 -22.10
CA GLU A 41 4.31 -2.63 -23.29
C GLU A 41 5.51 -2.29 -24.18
N GLU A 42 6.63 -1.86 -23.58
CA GLU A 42 7.86 -1.57 -24.32
C GLU A 42 8.49 -2.84 -24.90
N LEU A 43 8.61 -3.90 -24.11
CA LEU A 43 9.13 -5.19 -24.57
C LEU A 43 8.28 -5.77 -25.71
N ALA A 44 6.96 -5.60 -25.65
CA ALA A 44 6.03 -6.05 -26.68
C ALA A 44 6.13 -5.28 -28.02
N ARG A 45 6.82 -4.13 -28.05
CA ARG A 45 7.13 -3.38 -29.29
C ARG A 45 8.39 -3.87 -29.97
N SER A 46 9.25 -4.61 -29.27
CA SER A 46 10.49 -5.12 -29.86
C SER A 46 10.21 -6.22 -30.90
N ASP A 47 10.91 -6.17 -32.03
CA ASP A 47 10.81 -7.15 -33.13
C ASP A 47 11.67 -8.42 -32.90
N GLY A 48 12.33 -8.52 -31.74
CA GLY A 48 13.23 -9.61 -31.41
C GLY A 48 12.55 -10.75 -30.63
N GLU A 49 13.20 -11.92 -30.61
CA GLU A 49 12.81 -12.99 -29.69
C GLU A 49 13.08 -12.55 -28.24
N LEU A 50 12.00 -12.36 -27.49
CA LEU A 50 12.07 -12.08 -26.07
C LEU A 50 12.46 -13.36 -25.36
N GLY A 51 13.51 -13.32 -24.55
CA GLY A 51 13.80 -14.45 -23.70
C GLY A 51 14.56 -14.12 -22.45
N ARG A 52 14.52 -15.09 -21.55
CA ARG A 52 15.08 -14.99 -20.22
C ARG A 52 15.98 -16.18 -19.96
N TYR A 53 17.11 -15.90 -19.35
CA TYR A 53 18.00 -16.95 -18.85
C TYR A 53 17.44 -17.59 -17.59
N PHE A 54 17.75 -18.87 -17.41
CA PHE A 54 17.46 -19.57 -16.17
C PHE A 54 18.43 -19.14 -15.07
N THR A 55 18.16 -19.52 -13.83
CA THR A 55 19.15 -19.35 -12.76
C THR A 55 20.39 -20.20 -13.07
N PRO A 56 21.60 -19.79 -12.64
CA PRO A 56 22.83 -20.55 -12.94
C PRO A 56 22.75 -22.02 -12.56
N ALA A 57 22.12 -22.35 -11.43
CA ALA A 57 21.94 -23.73 -10.98
C ALA A 57 21.08 -24.56 -11.95
N ILE A 58 20.02 -23.97 -12.51
CA ILE A 58 19.17 -24.63 -13.50
C ILE A 58 19.87 -24.72 -14.85
N GLU A 59 20.53 -23.64 -15.30
CA GLU A 59 21.31 -23.64 -16.55
C GLU A 59 22.33 -24.78 -16.56
N GLN A 60 23.15 -24.90 -15.50
CA GLN A 60 24.16 -25.94 -15.37
C GLN A 60 23.56 -27.34 -15.42
N ARG A 61 22.43 -27.56 -14.73
CA ARG A 61 21.76 -28.86 -14.71
C ARG A 61 21.22 -29.27 -16.08
N ILE A 62 20.68 -28.31 -16.84
CA ILE A 62 20.22 -28.57 -18.21
C ILE A 62 21.43 -28.81 -19.13
N MET A 63 22.48 -27.99 -19.03
CA MET A 63 23.70 -28.11 -19.84
C MET A 63 24.42 -29.45 -19.65
N GLN A 64 24.48 -29.97 -18.42
CA GLN A 64 25.03 -31.30 -18.11
C GLN A 64 24.26 -32.45 -18.77
N SER A 65 23.00 -32.24 -19.13
CA SER A 65 22.19 -33.24 -19.84
C SER A 65 22.36 -33.19 -21.36
N MET A 66 23.11 -32.23 -21.89
CA MET A 66 23.37 -32.07 -23.32
C MET A 66 24.68 -32.76 -23.73
N GLN A 67 24.73 -33.30 -24.96
CA GLN A 67 26.00 -33.80 -25.52
C GLN A 67 27.00 -32.67 -25.78
N THR A 68 26.49 -31.52 -26.21
CA THR A 68 27.26 -30.28 -26.36
C THR A 68 26.61 -29.22 -25.49
N PRO A 69 27.29 -28.75 -24.42
CA PRO A 69 26.74 -27.73 -23.52
C PRO A 69 26.42 -26.45 -24.28
N MET A 70 25.13 -26.15 -24.44
CA MET A 70 24.62 -24.91 -25.01
C MET A 70 23.78 -24.19 -23.97
N ARG A 71 23.88 -22.87 -23.92
CA ARG A 71 23.18 -22.09 -22.89
C ARG A 71 21.67 -22.11 -23.16
N PRO A 72 20.84 -22.58 -22.21
CA PRO A 72 19.40 -22.60 -22.38
C PRO A 72 18.78 -21.23 -22.08
N GLN A 73 17.71 -20.92 -22.81
CA GLN A 73 16.92 -19.70 -22.66
C GLN A 73 15.43 -20.06 -22.75
N LEU A 74 14.61 -19.39 -21.95
CA LEU A 74 13.15 -19.47 -22.05
C LEU A 74 12.65 -18.29 -22.90
N CYS A 75 12.13 -18.60 -24.09
CA CYS A 75 11.66 -17.59 -25.06
C CYS A 75 10.13 -17.44 -25.04
N PHE A 76 9.66 -16.24 -25.36
CA PHE A 76 8.26 -15.85 -25.38
C PHE A 76 7.96 -15.05 -26.66
N SER A 77 6.71 -15.09 -27.13
CA SER A 77 6.30 -14.24 -28.23
C SER A 77 5.82 -12.88 -27.71
N ALA A 78 6.05 -11.81 -28.49
CA ALA A 78 5.53 -10.48 -28.18
C ALA A 78 4.00 -10.47 -28.01
N VAL A 79 3.30 -11.36 -28.74
CA VAL A 79 1.84 -11.55 -28.62
C VAL A 79 1.44 -12.02 -27.21
N GLN A 80 2.25 -12.88 -26.57
CA GLN A 80 1.97 -13.31 -25.20
C GLN A 80 2.06 -12.16 -24.21
N LEU A 81 3.02 -11.24 -24.38
CA LEU A 81 3.14 -10.04 -23.55
C LEU A 81 1.97 -9.08 -23.78
N LYS A 82 1.61 -8.81 -25.04
CA LYS A 82 0.42 -8.01 -25.39
C LYS A 82 -0.84 -8.58 -24.74
N GLY A 83 -0.98 -9.91 -24.72
CA GLY A 83 -2.10 -10.59 -24.06
C GLY A 83 -2.14 -10.38 -22.54
N ILE A 84 -1.00 -10.18 -21.87
CA ILE A 84 -0.98 -9.83 -20.44
C ILE A 84 -1.49 -8.39 -20.26
N VAL A 85 -0.98 -7.45 -21.05
CA VAL A 85 -1.40 -6.05 -21.00
C VAL A 85 -2.90 -5.92 -21.24
N GLU A 86 -3.44 -6.60 -22.25
CA GLU A 86 -4.88 -6.54 -22.53
C GLU A 86 -5.75 -7.18 -21.45
N LYS A 87 -5.28 -8.26 -20.81
CA LYS A 87 -5.99 -8.81 -19.64
C LYS A 87 -6.10 -7.80 -18.51
N VAL A 88 -5.05 -7.01 -18.28
CA VAL A 88 -5.07 -5.96 -17.25
C VAL A 88 -6.02 -4.83 -17.66
N ARG A 89 -5.96 -4.35 -18.92
CA ARG A 89 -6.88 -3.32 -19.41
C ARG A 89 -8.34 -3.75 -19.32
N ASN A 90 -8.65 -4.96 -19.77
CA ASN A 90 -10.00 -5.52 -19.66
C ASN A 90 -10.44 -5.64 -18.22
N ARG A 91 -9.55 -6.05 -17.31
CA ARG A 91 -9.90 -6.16 -15.89
C ARG A 91 -10.20 -4.80 -15.26
N ILE A 92 -9.44 -3.76 -15.60
CA ILE A 92 -9.69 -2.39 -15.15
C ILE A 92 -11.03 -1.89 -15.71
N LEU A 93 -11.30 -2.15 -16.99
CA LEU A 93 -12.56 -1.77 -17.64
C LEU A 93 -13.77 -2.47 -17.01
N GLU A 94 -13.70 -3.79 -16.82
CA GLU A 94 -14.74 -4.56 -16.12
C GLU A 94 -15.02 -3.99 -14.74
N TRP A 95 -13.97 -3.63 -14.00
CA TRP A 95 -14.11 -3.06 -12.67
C TRP A 95 -14.75 -1.66 -12.72
N ALA A 96 -14.36 -0.82 -13.67
CA ALA A 96 -14.98 0.48 -13.87
C ALA A 96 -16.48 0.36 -14.19
N LEU A 97 -16.84 -0.57 -15.07
CA LEU A 97 -18.24 -0.83 -15.45
C LEU A 97 -19.07 -1.40 -14.28
N ASP A 98 -18.48 -2.28 -13.46
CA ASP A 98 -19.15 -2.81 -12.26
C ASP A 98 -19.40 -1.70 -11.21
N LEU A 99 -18.45 -0.78 -11.03
CA LEU A 99 -18.62 0.38 -10.15
C LEU A 99 -19.71 1.32 -10.68
N GLU A 100 -19.68 1.63 -11.97
CA GLU A 100 -20.68 2.47 -12.63
C GLU A 100 -22.09 1.87 -12.49
N GLY A 101 -22.24 0.57 -12.76
CA GLY A 101 -23.51 -0.15 -12.63
C GLY A 101 -24.07 -0.17 -11.20
N ARG A 102 -23.22 0.05 -10.19
CA ARG A 102 -23.62 0.17 -8.77
C ARG A 102 -23.88 1.61 -8.33
N GLY A 103 -23.85 2.56 -9.27
CA GLY A 103 -24.07 3.98 -9.00
C GLY A 103 -22.85 4.69 -8.43
N VAL A 104 -21.65 4.11 -8.57
CA VAL A 104 -20.37 4.76 -8.23
C VAL A 104 -19.81 5.39 -9.51
N LEU A 105 -20.30 6.58 -9.84
CA LEU A 105 -19.85 7.35 -11.01
C LEU A 105 -18.72 8.30 -10.65
N GLY A 106 -18.86 8.99 -9.51
CA GLY A 106 -18.06 10.15 -9.16
C GLY A 106 -18.33 11.35 -10.08
N GLU A 107 -18.27 12.57 -9.52
CA GLU A 107 -18.36 13.81 -10.27
C GLU A 107 -17.10 14.66 -10.03
N GLY A 108 -16.46 15.15 -11.10
CA GLY A 108 -15.29 16.02 -10.99
C GLY A 108 -14.13 15.40 -10.20
N MET A 109 -13.89 14.09 -10.38
CA MET A 109 -12.90 13.30 -9.63
C MET A 109 -13.17 13.19 -8.12
N THR A 110 -14.40 13.46 -7.69
CA THR A 110 -14.84 13.35 -6.30
C THR A 110 -15.96 12.32 -6.19
N PHE A 111 -15.96 11.55 -5.11
CA PHE A 111 -17.02 10.59 -4.80
C PHE A 111 -17.79 11.04 -3.57
N THR A 112 -19.11 10.87 -3.62
CA THR A 112 -20.02 11.09 -2.49
C THR A 112 -19.79 10.06 -1.38
N GLN A 113 -20.32 10.35 -0.18
CA GLN A 113 -20.17 9.44 0.95
C GLN A 113 -20.90 8.10 0.74
N GLN A 114 -22.04 8.12 0.05
CA GLN A 114 -22.83 6.93 -0.25
C GLN A 114 -22.12 6.02 -1.26
N GLU A 115 -21.49 6.59 -2.28
CA GLU A 115 -20.65 5.84 -3.23
C GLU A 115 -19.47 5.17 -2.52
N LYS A 116 -18.80 5.89 -1.61
CA LYS A 116 -17.69 5.33 -0.82
C LYS A 116 -18.12 4.18 0.06
N GLN A 117 -19.27 4.29 0.72
CA GLN A 117 -19.83 3.21 1.56
C GLN A 117 -20.15 1.96 0.73
N THR A 118 -20.71 2.14 -0.47
CA THR A 118 -21.02 1.05 -1.41
C THR A 118 -19.77 0.23 -1.78
N VAL A 119 -18.61 0.89 -1.87
CA VAL A 119 -17.32 0.25 -2.18
C VAL A 119 -16.67 -0.38 -0.94
N GLN A 120 -16.86 0.16 0.27
CA GLN A 120 -16.27 -0.37 1.50
C GLN A 120 -16.77 -1.77 1.87
N GLU A 121 -17.99 -2.11 1.50
CA GLU A 121 -18.53 -3.47 1.68
C GLU A 121 -17.89 -4.50 0.73
N GLN A 122 -17.08 -4.06 -0.24
CA GLN A 122 -16.39 -4.91 -1.19
C GLN A 122 -14.94 -5.16 -0.78
N HIS A 123 -14.59 -6.41 -0.51
CA HIS A 123 -13.21 -6.81 -0.26
C HIS A 123 -12.47 -7.11 -1.57
N TYR A 124 -11.79 -6.10 -2.12
CA TYR A 124 -10.89 -6.31 -3.26
C TYR A 124 -9.55 -6.85 -2.77
N HIS A 125 -9.33 -8.15 -2.93
CA HIS A 125 -8.05 -8.79 -2.67
C HIS A 125 -7.10 -8.58 -3.85
N PHE A 126 -6.25 -7.57 -3.75
CA PHE A 126 -5.07 -7.47 -4.61
C PHE A 126 -3.97 -8.38 -4.01
N GLY A 127 -3.22 -9.08 -4.86
CA GLY A 127 -2.08 -9.89 -4.41
C GLY A 127 -1.01 -9.04 -3.69
N ASN A 128 0.07 -9.66 -3.20
CA ASN A 128 1.12 -8.96 -2.45
C ASN A 128 1.61 -7.69 -3.17
N VAL A 129 1.23 -6.52 -2.65
CA VAL A 129 1.61 -5.22 -3.20
C VAL A 129 2.89 -4.77 -2.49
N SER A 130 4.05 -5.19 -2.99
CA SER A 130 5.34 -4.73 -2.47
C SER A 130 5.73 -3.40 -3.13
N GLY A 131 6.01 -2.36 -2.34
CA GLY A 131 6.49 -1.07 -2.83
C GLY A 131 5.41 -0.06 -3.27
N SER A 132 4.12 -0.36 -3.08
CA SER A 132 3.06 0.65 -3.23
C SER A 132 2.83 1.40 -1.92
N GLN A 133 2.56 2.70 -2.00
CA GLN A 133 2.06 3.47 -0.86
C GLN A 133 0.60 3.18 -0.52
N ILE A 134 -0.11 2.41 -1.36
CA ILE A 134 -1.49 2.02 -1.12
C ILE A 134 -1.51 0.75 -0.24
N GLN A 135 -1.92 0.87 1.02
CA GLN A 135 -2.10 -0.27 1.91
C GLN A 135 -3.50 -0.87 1.68
N ILE A 136 -3.55 -2.10 1.18
CA ILE A 136 -4.81 -2.82 0.98
C ILE A 136 -4.80 -4.05 1.87
N SER A 137 -5.72 -4.08 2.84
CA SER A 137 -6.02 -5.25 3.68
C SER A 137 -4.82 -5.91 4.37
N SER A 138 -4.07 -5.14 5.15
CA SER A 138 -3.22 -5.72 6.21
C SER A 138 -4.08 -5.92 7.46
N ASN A 139 -4.21 -7.18 7.91
CA ASN A 139 -4.88 -7.52 9.17
C ASN A 139 -4.09 -6.92 10.34
N GLY A 140 -4.57 -5.81 10.89
CA GLY A 140 -3.89 -5.02 11.92
C GLY A 140 -3.33 -3.66 11.45
N SER A 141 -3.45 -3.31 10.17
CA SER A 141 -3.17 -1.94 9.71
C SER A 141 -4.40 -1.05 9.87
N THR A 142 -4.30 -0.07 10.77
CA THR A 142 -5.19 1.09 10.77
C THR A 142 -4.73 2.01 9.64
N GLN A 143 -5.30 1.86 8.45
CA GLN A 143 -5.16 2.86 7.40
C GLN A 143 -6.04 4.05 7.77
N THR A 144 -5.48 4.98 8.56
CA THR A 144 -6.11 6.26 8.82
C THR A 144 -5.93 7.15 7.59
N GLN A 145 -6.76 6.93 6.57
CA GLN A 145 -7.02 8.00 5.62
C GLN A 145 -7.69 9.10 6.45
N ALA A 146 -7.04 10.27 6.59
CA ALA A 146 -7.58 11.40 7.33
C ALA A 146 -8.86 11.88 6.63
N ASN A 147 -9.97 11.22 6.94
CA ASN A 147 -11.31 11.56 6.51
C ASN A 147 -11.79 12.60 7.52
N THR A 148 -11.29 13.82 7.36
CA THR A 148 -11.52 14.94 8.26
C THR A 148 -12.95 15.45 8.14
N THR A 149 -13.91 14.65 8.60
CA THR A 149 -15.34 14.93 8.60
C THR A 149 -15.86 14.81 10.03
N GLY A 150 -16.69 15.77 10.46
CA GLY A 150 -17.60 15.77 11.62
C GLY A 150 -17.12 15.09 12.92
N THR A 151 -17.02 13.76 12.90
CA THR A 151 -16.65 12.89 14.02
C THR A 151 -15.27 13.19 14.60
N ASP A 152 -14.30 13.60 13.79
CA ASP A 152 -12.95 13.95 14.28
C ASP A 152 -12.96 15.23 15.13
N LEU A 153 -13.86 16.16 14.83
CA LEU A 153 -13.98 17.42 15.56
C LEU A 153 -14.70 17.23 16.90
N GLU A 154 -15.71 16.35 16.95
CA GLU A 154 -16.35 15.96 18.22
C GLU A 154 -15.38 15.20 19.12
N ALA A 155 -14.60 14.26 18.56
CA ALA A 155 -13.57 13.55 19.29
C ALA A 155 -12.48 14.51 19.81
N LEU A 156 -12.05 15.48 19.00
CA LEU A 156 -11.11 16.52 19.41
C LEU A 156 -11.67 17.38 20.56
N ARG A 157 -12.93 17.81 20.47
CA ARG A 157 -13.59 18.58 21.53
C ARG A 157 -13.68 17.78 22.83
N GLY A 158 -14.06 16.50 22.74
CA GLY A 158 -14.08 15.61 23.89
C GLY A 158 -12.70 15.45 24.55
N LEU A 159 -11.64 15.29 23.73
CA LEU A 159 -10.27 15.23 24.23
C LEU A 159 -9.85 16.54 24.93
N VAL A 160 -10.19 17.69 24.34
CA VAL A 160 -9.89 19.01 24.89
C VAL A 160 -10.55 19.22 26.26
N GLU A 161 -11.82 18.84 26.41
CA GLU A 161 -12.52 18.95 27.70
C GLU A 161 -11.95 18.00 28.75
N ALA A 162 -11.62 16.76 28.35
CA ALA A 162 -11.03 15.78 29.26
C ALA A 162 -9.64 16.21 29.75
N LEU A 163 -8.78 16.72 28.86
CA LEU A 163 -7.46 17.26 29.22
C LEU A 163 -7.58 18.49 30.12
N GLY A 164 -8.52 19.39 29.84
CA GLY A 164 -8.79 20.54 30.70
C GLY A 164 -9.19 20.11 32.11
N THR A 165 -10.14 19.17 32.21
CA THR A 165 -10.59 18.65 33.51
C THR A 165 -9.46 17.99 34.30
N ALA A 166 -8.58 17.24 33.63
CA ALA A 166 -7.44 16.59 34.28
C ALA A 166 -6.41 17.62 34.79
N LEU A 167 -6.15 18.68 34.02
CA LEU A 167 -5.24 19.76 34.44
C LEU A 167 -5.81 20.61 35.58
N ASP A 168 -7.13 20.83 35.61
CA ASP A 168 -7.81 21.61 36.64
C ASP A 168 -7.89 20.87 37.99
N ARG A 169 -7.89 19.53 37.96
CA ARG A 169 -7.78 18.70 39.17
C ARG A 169 -6.40 18.75 39.84
N GLY A 170 -5.41 19.37 39.19
CA GLY A 170 -4.08 19.58 39.75
C GLY A 170 -3.19 18.34 39.78
N THR A 171 -3.50 17.32 38.96
CA THR A 171 -2.78 16.04 38.88
C THR A 171 -1.36 16.18 38.35
N VAL A 172 -1.11 17.25 37.59
CA VAL A 172 0.21 17.64 37.08
C VAL A 172 0.52 19.04 37.58
N GLN A 173 1.73 19.25 38.10
CA GLN A 173 2.18 20.54 38.62
C GLN A 173 3.55 20.92 38.05
N GLY A 174 3.89 22.20 38.16
CA GLY A 174 5.15 22.75 37.66
C GLY A 174 5.17 22.93 36.14
N GLU A 175 6.37 22.97 35.58
CA GLU A 175 6.64 23.32 34.18
C GLU A 175 5.85 22.46 33.18
N ALA A 176 5.73 21.15 33.43
CA ALA A 176 4.96 20.24 32.58
C ALA A 176 3.46 20.57 32.53
N ALA A 177 2.90 21.09 33.63
CA ALA A 177 1.49 21.52 33.66
C ALA A 177 1.30 22.80 32.84
N ASP A 178 2.26 23.71 32.90
CA ASP A 178 2.20 24.98 32.16
C ASP A 178 2.37 24.74 30.65
N GLU A 179 3.26 23.83 30.26
CA GLU A 179 3.42 23.39 28.88
C GLU A 179 2.13 22.73 28.34
N LEU A 180 1.53 21.80 29.09
CA LEU A 180 0.27 21.18 28.71
C LEU A 180 -0.88 22.18 28.61
N ARG A 181 -0.94 23.20 29.48
CA ARG A 181 -1.95 24.27 29.40
C ARG A 181 -1.79 25.11 28.13
N ALA A 182 -0.55 25.42 27.74
CA ALA A 182 -0.27 26.16 26.52
C ALA A 182 -0.69 25.37 25.26
N GLU A 183 -0.33 24.08 25.19
CA GLU A 183 -0.72 23.22 24.07
C GLU A 183 -2.23 22.96 24.04
N LEU A 184 -2.87 22.81 25.20
CA LEU A 184 -4.33 22.70 25.29
C LEU A 184 -5.04 23.95 24.77
N ALA A 185 -4.51 25.15 25.04
CA ALA A 185 -5.06 26.39 24.48
C ALA A 185 -5.00 26.40 22.94
N THR A 186 -3.91 25.88 22.37
CA THR A 186 -3.76 25.73 20.92
C THR A 186 -4.78 24.74 20.35
N LEU A 187 -4.98 23.57 20.98
CA LEU A 187 -6.02 22.63 20.57
C LEU A 187 -7.43 23.22 20.66
N ARG A 188 -7.73 23.95 21.75
CA ARG A 188 -9.02 24.65 21.93
C ARG A 188 -9.30 25.62 20.78
N ALA A 189 -8.31 26.43 20.43
CA ALA A 189 -8.43 27.38 19.33
C ALA A 189 -8.69 26.69 17.98
N GLN A 190 -8.03 25.56 17.73
CA GLN A 190 -8.25 24.78 16.51
C GLN A 190 -9.62 24.08 16.50
N ALA A 191 -10.08 23.55 17.63
CA ALA A 191 -11.38 22.88 17.76
C ALA A 191 -12.60 23.82 17.62
N ALA A 192 -12.41 25.11 17.92
CA ALA A 192 -13.40 26.17 17.76
C ALA A 192 -13.37 26.84 16.37
N SER A 193 -12.30 26.63 15.59
CA SER A 193 -12.14 27.26 14.27
C SER A 193 -13.14 26.69 13.26
N PRO A 194 -13.78 27.53 12.42
CA PRO A 194 -14.60 27.05 11.30
C PRO A 194 -13.76 26.36 10.20
N LYS A 195 -12.44 26.57 10.21
CA LYS A 195 -11.47 25.94 9.31
C LYS A 195 -10.27 25.45 10.13
N PRO A 196 -10.39 24.31 10.82
CA PRO A 196 -9.30 23.76 11.64
C PRO A 196 -8.10 23.40 10.78
N LYS A 197 -6.89 23.77 11.23
CA LYS A 197 -5.65 23.41 10.57
C LYS A 197 -5.12 22.10 11.16
N TRP A 198 -5.39 20.99 10.48
CA TRP A 198 -5.04 19.66 11.00
C TRP A 198 -3.55 19.44 11.23
N GLU A 199 -2.67 20.08 10.46
CA GLU A 199 -1.23 19.99 10.70
C GLU A 199 -0.82 20.61 12.04
N ILE A 200 -1.48 21.71 12.46
CA ILE A 200 -1.26 22.31 13.78
C ILE A 200 -1.80 21.38 14.85
N ILE A 201 -3.00 20.84 14.67
CA ILE A 201 -3.61 19.94 15.67
C ILE A 201 -2.76 18.68 15.88
N LYS A 202 -2.27 18.06 14.80
CA LYS A 202 -1.39 16.89 14.89
C LYS A 202 -0.08 17.22 15.59
N ALA A 203 0.55 18.35 15.25
CA ALA A 203 1.79 18.79 15.90
C ALA A 203 1.59 19.01 17.40
N THR A 204 0.56 19.78 17.78
CA THR A 204 0.18 20.02 19.19
C THR A 204 -0.17 18.72 19.92
N ALA A 205 -0.89 17.78 19.29
CA ALA A 205 -1.18 16.48 19.88
C ALA A 205 0.08 15.65 20.15
N ARG A 206 1.12 15.74 19.30
CA ARG A 206 2.42 15.11 19.56
C ARG A 206 3.12 15.73 20.75
N THR A 207 3.13 17.06 20.87
CA THR A 207 3.72 17.75 22.02
C THR A 207 3.02 17.30 23.30
N ILE A 208 1.68 17.34 23.32
CA ILE A 208 0.88 16.88 24.47
C ILE A 208 1.20 15.42 24.80
N LYS A 209 1.27 14.54 23.80
CA LYS A 209 1.65 13.13 24.00
C LYS A 209 3.04 13.02 24.64
N THR A 210 4.05 13.70 24.11
CA THR A 210 5.44 13.64 24.62
C THR A 210 5.52 14.10 26.07
N VAL A 211 4.88 15.22 26.40
CA VAL A 211 4.85 15.75 27.78
C VAL A 211 4.09 14.80 28.71
N ALA A 212 2.96 14.27 28.24
CA ALA A 212 2.11 13.32 28.96
C ALA A 212 2.74 11.93 29.11
N GLU A 213 3.66 11.51 28.24
CA GLU A 213 4.45 10.27 28.40
C GLU A 213 5.67 10.47 29.32
N GLY A 214 6.15 11.71 29.45
CA GLY A 214 7.28 12.07 30.30
C GLY A 214 6.86 12.54 31.71
N ALA A 215 7.14 13.81 32.00
CA ALA A 215 6.95 14.41 33.32
C ALA A 215 5.47 14.45 33.78
N ALA A 216 4.52 14.31 32.86
CA ALA A 216 3.09 14.30 33.13
C ALA A 216 2.43 12.91 32.96
N GLY A 217 3.20 11.82 33.08
CA GLY A 217 2.76 10.41 32.94
C GLY A 217 1.36 10.07 33.50
N ASN A 218 1.02 10.59 34.67
CA ASN A 218 -0.24 10.30 35.34
C ASN A 218 -1.48 10.83 34.60
N ILE A 219 -1.34 11.87 33.76
CA ILE A 219 -2.49 12.48 33.09
C ILE A 219 -3.12 11.53 32.06
N LEU A 220 -2.32 10.69 31.40
CA LEU A 220 -2.83 9.68 30.47
C LEU A 220 -3.68 8.61 31.18
N GLY A 221 -3.37 8.32 32.44
CA GLY A 221 -4.11 7.36 33.26
C GLY A 221 -5.48 7.87 33.71
N GLU A 222 -5.66 9.20 33.81
CA GLU A 222 -6.94 9.82 34.19
C GLU A 222 -7.90 9.98 33.01
N LEU A 223 -7.36 10.07 31.79
CA LEU A 223 -8.17 10.18 30.60
C LEU A 223 -8.90 8.86 30.32
N ALA A 224 -10.19 8.97 30.00
CA ALA A 224 -10.94 7.81 29.56
C ALA A 224 -10.32 7.24 28.26
N LYS A 225 -10.39 5.91 28.10
CA LYS A 225 -9.88 5.18 26.94
C LYS A 225 -10.15 5.84 25.57
N PRO A 226 -11.36 6.34 25.25
CA PRO A 226 -11.58 7.00 23.96
C PRO A 226 -10.75 8.27 23.77
N HIS A 227 -10.51 9.07 24.81
CA HIS A 227 -9.71 10.28 24.71
C HIS A 227 -8.22 9.97 24.52
N VAL A 228 -7.70 8.96 25.23
CA VAL A 228 -6.32 8.48 25.01
C VAL A 228 -6.14 7.99 23.57
N GLN A 229 -7.12 7.25 23.04
CA GLN A 229 -7.09 6.78 21.65
C GLN A 229 -7.11 7.94 20.65
N THR A 230 -7.96 8.96 20.88
CA THR A 230 -7.99 10.17 20.03
C THR A 230 -6.64 10.89 20.05
N LEU A 231 -6.02 11.08 21.23
CA LEU A 231 -4.72 11.73 21.35
C LEU A 231 -3.64 10.96 20.57
N LEU A 232 -3.57 9.64 20.74
CA LEU A 232 -2.60 8.79 20.04
C LEU A 232 -2.82 8.79 18.52
N ALA A 233 -4.08 8.75 18.07
CA ALA A 233 -4.41 8.79 16.66
C ALA A 233 -3.98 10.12 16.00
N LEU A 234 -4.20 11.25 16.68
CA LEU A 234 -3.77 12.57 16.22
C LEU A 234 -2.24 12.69 16.19
N ALA A 235 -1.55 12.12 17.19
CA ALA A 235 -0.09 12.18 17.28
C ALA A 235 0.63 11.29 16.23
N ALA A 236 0.04 10.16 15.82
CA ALA A 236 0.68 9.18 14.94
C ALA A 236 0.90 9.64 13.48
N GLY A 237 0.25 10.72 13.04
CA GLY A 237 0.12 11.08 11.62
C GLY A 237 1.35 11.61 10.84
N ALA A 238 2.59 11.43 11.28
CA ALA A 238 3.80 11.74 10.48
C ALA A 238 5.08 11.10 11.05
N ALA A 239 5.13 9.77 11.11
CA ALA A 239 6.38 9.05 11.20
C ALA A 239 6.58 8.29 9.88
N GLY A 240 7.37 8.86 8.98
CA GLY A 240 7.66 8.30 7.66
C GLY A 240 8.23 9.34 6.71
N GLY A 241 9.39 9.90 7.07
CA GLY A 241 10.31 10.51 6.10
C GLY A 241 11.37 9.49 5.72
#